data_AF-A0A4Q3W728-F1
#
_entry.id   AF-A0A4Q3W728-F1
#
_cell.length_a   1.000
_cell.length_b   1.000
_cell.length_c   1.000
_cell.angle_alpha   90.00
_cell.angle_beta   90.00
_cell.angle_gamma   90.00
#
_symmetry.space_group_name_H-M   'P 1'
#
loop_
_entity.id
_entity.type
_entity.pdbx_description
1 polymer ?
#
loop_
_entity_poly.entity_id
_entity_poly.type
_entity_poly.pdbx_seq_one_letter_code
_entity_poly.pdbx_strand_id
1 'polypeptide(L)'
;PQGWLSSFLEGSENKQASWRTDPNQSGIAGAMGDIGTHAFNLAEYVSGLQVSKLCADVNIVVEGRKLDDDGAVLLKFNNGATGVLMATQIATGEENNVKIRVYGETGCLEWKQDEANSLLVKWPDKPTEIFRAGAGYTSSYARHNTRVPPGHPEGYLEAFANLYRNFALSVKARLAGESPALEWLDFPGVEDGVRGMNFVEKVIASGKSEQKWVEF
;
A
#
# COMPACT_ATOMS: atom_id res chain seq x y z
N PRO A 1 1.65 -11.35 -0.39
CA PRO A 1 2.03 -12.23 -1.50
C PRO A 1 0.96 -13.30 -1.72
N GLN A 2 0.59 -13.53 -2.97
CA GLN A 2 -0.38 -14.55 -3.33
C GLN A 2 0.39 -15.81 -3.70
N GLY A 3 0.93 -16.54 -2.71
CA GLY A 3 1.95 -17.60 -2.92
C GLY A 3 1.63 -18.70 -3.95
N TRP A 4 0.37 -18.82 -4.40
CA TRP A 4 -0.02 -19.68 -5.52
C TRP A 4 0.43 -19.15 -6.89
N LEU A 5 0.75 -17.86 -7.02
CA LEU A 5 1.36 -17.22 -8.18
C LEU A 5 2.90 -17.37 -8.20
N SER A 6 3.49 -18.28 -7.43
CA SER A 6 4.93 -18.56 -7.57
C SER A 6 5.25 -19.50 -8.75
N SER A 7 4.24 -20.07 -9.41
CA SER A 7 4.37 -20.97 -10.57
C SER A 7 3.38 -20.64 -11.69
N PHE A 8 3.63 -21.17 -12.89
CA PHE A 8 2.76 -20.97 -14.05
C PHE A 8 1.47 -21.79 -13.92
N LEU A 9 0.33 -21.10 -13.82
CA LEU A 9 -1.01 -21.68 -13.67
C LEU A 9 -1.98 -21.19 -14.75
N GLU A 10 -1.54 -20.26 -15.60
CA GLU A 10 -2.28 -19.62 -16.66
C GLU A 10 -2.69 -20.61 -17.78
N GLY A 11 -1.97 -21.73 -17.88
CA GLY A 11 -2.30 -22.88 -18.73
C GLY A 11 -3.11 -24.00 -18.05
N SER A 12 -3.56 -23.79 -16.81
CA SER A 12 -4.33 -24.79 -16.04
C SER A 12 -5.83 -24.43 -15.94
N GLU A 13 -6.63 -25.27 -15.28
CA GLU A 13 -8.05 -24.97 -14.99
C GLU A 13 -8.26 -23.93 -13.86
N ASN A 14 -7.18 -23.28 -13.38
CA ASN A 14 -7.29 -22.26 -12.36
C ASN A 14 -7.96 -20.98 -12.90
N LYS A 15 -9.25 -20.83 -12.56
CA LYS A 15 -10.08 -19.69 -12.95
C LYS A 15 -9.53 -18.34 -12.50
N GLN A 16 -8.77 -18.26 -11.41
CA GLN A 16 -8.19 -16.98 -10.97
C GLN A 16 -6.99 -16.59 -11.84
N ALA A 17 -6.16 -17.56 -12.23
CA ALA A 17 -5.04 -17.33 -13.13
C ALA A 17 -5.52 -16.88 -14.52
N SER A 18 -6.60 -17.49 -15.03
CA SER A 18 -7.04 -17.30 -16.42
C SER A 18 -7.41 -15.86 -16.80
N TRP A 19 -7.89 -15.04 -15.86
CA TRP A 19 -8.26 -13.65 -16.13
C TRP A 19 -7.32 -12.63 -15.48
N ARG A 20 -6.74 -12.92 -14.30
CA ARG A 20 -5.86 -11.97 -13.59
C ARG A 20 -4.52 -11.75 -14.31
N THR A 21 -4.12 -12.69 -15.14
CA THR A 21 -2.84 -12.68 -15.85
C THR A 21 -2.99 -12.36 -17.34
N ASP A 22 -4.24 -12.18 -17.80
CA ASP A 22 -4.54 -11.82 -19.18
C ASP A 22 -4.59 -10.28 -19.30
N PRO A 23 -3.63 -9.66 -20.01
CA PRO A 23 -3.57 -8.21 -20.13
C PRO A 23 -4.82 -7.58 -20.78
N ASN A 24 -5.59 -8.37 -21.55
CA ASN A 24 -6.83 -7.88 -22.16
C ASN A 24 -7.99 -7.76 -21.15
N GLN A 25 -7.84 -8.34 -19.96
CA GLN A 25 -8.87 -8.37 -18.92
C GLN A 25 -8.41 -7.65 -17.64
N SER A 26 -7.19 -7.90 -17.17
CA SER A 26 -6.67 -7.34 -15.92
C SER A 26 -5.89 -6.03 -16.08
N GLY A 27 -5.59 -5.64 -17.31
CA GLY A 27 -4.82 -4.44 -17.62
C GLY A 27 -3.32 -4.71 -17.78
N ILE A 28 -2.51 -3.65 -17.75
CA ILE A 28 -1.10 -3.70 -18.19
C ILE A 28 -0.12 -4.16 -17.11
N ALA A 29 -0.58 -4.41 -15.89
CA ALA A 29 0.27 -4.71 -14.73
C ALA A 29 -0.26 -5.92 -13.94
N GLY A 30 0.66 -6.75 -13.45
CA GLY A 30 0.41 -7.85 -12.53
C GLY A 30 0.72 -7.45 -11.10
N ALA A 31 1.87 -7.83 -10.57
CA ALA A 31 2.27 -7.56 -9.18
C ALA A 31 2.25 -6.06 -8.83
N MET A 32 2.71 -5.19 -9.73
CA MET A 32 2.68 -3.74 -9.53
C MET A 32 1.26 -3.17 -9.45
N GLY A 33 0.32 -3.72 -10.21
CA GLY A 33 -1.09 -3.34 -10.16
C GLY A 33 -1.80 -3.85 -8.91
N ASP A 34 -1.56 -5.12 -8.56
CA ASP A 34 -2.23 -5.83 -7.47
C ASP A 34 -1.74 -5.40 -6.08
N ILE A 35 -0.43 -5.47 -5.82
CA ILE A 35 0.15 -5.18 -4.50
C ILE A 35 1.08 -3.96 -4.49
N GLY A 36 1.62 -3.56 -5.64
CA GLY A 36 2.42 -2.34 -5.76
C GLY A 36 1.61 -1.08 -5.49
N THR A 37 0.35 -1.04 -5.93
CA THR A 37 -0.59 0.07 -5.66
C THR A 37 -0.88 0.25 -4.17
N HIS A 38 -0.99 -0.85 -3.41
CA HIS A 38 -1.12 -0.78 -1.94
C HIS A 38 0.12 -0.17 -1.29
N ALA A 39 1.32 -0.60 -1.69
CA ALA A 39 2.56 -0.05 -1.17
C ALA A 39 2.75 1.44 -1.53
N PHE A 40 2.39 1.81 -2.76
CA PHE A 40 2.40 3.18 -3.24
C PHE A 40 1.45 4.08 -2.45
N ASN A 41 0.18 3.68 -2.31
CA ASN A 41 -0.81 4.45 -1.56
C ASN A 41 -0.41 4.59 -0.08
N LEU A 42 0.10 3.50 0.54
CA LEU A 42 0.56 3.55 1.92
C LEU A 42 1.74 4.51 2.11
N ALA A 43 2.67 4.57 1.14
CA ALA A 43 3.78 5.50 1.17
C ALA A 43 3.31 6.96 1.13
N GLU A 44 2.37 7.31 0.25
CA GLU A 44 1.84 8.68 0.19
C GLU A 44 1.00 9.03 1.42
N TYR A 45 0.14 8.11 1.86
CA TYR A 45 -0.74 8.31 3.02
C TYR A 45 0.06 8.52 4.32
N VAL A 46 1.03 7.65 4.63
CA VAL A 46 1.78 7.71 5.89
C VAL A 46 2.77 8.88 5.91
N SER A 47 3.39 9.20 4.77
CA SER A 47 4.33 10.33 4.70
C SER A 47 3.64 11.69 4.58
N GLY A 48 2.39 11.72 4.08
CA GLY A 48 1.72 12.95 3.67
C GLY A 48 2.37 13.61 2.44
N LEU A 49 3.26 12.91 1.74
CA LEU A 49 3.99 13.40 0.57
C LEU A 49 3.48 12.72 -0.70
N GLN A 50 3.68 13.39 -1.82
CA GLN A 50 3.32 12.86 -3.13
C GLN A 50 4.56 12.48 -3.92
N VAL A 51 4.54 11.31 -4.55
CA VAL A 51 5.54 10.93 -5.54
C VAL A 51 5.47 11.89 -6.72
N SER A 52 6.64 12.38 -7.11
CA SER A 52 6.86 13.32 -8.21
C SER A 52 7.61 12.68 -9.38
N LYS A 53 8.48 11.70 -9.10
CA LYS A 53 9.21 10.93 -10.11
C LYS A 53 9.42 9.51 -9.64
N LEU A 54 9.50 8.57 -10.58
CA LEU A 54 9.86 7.19 -10.31
C LEU A 54 10.88 6.64 -11.31
N CYS A 55 11.61 5.61 -10.90
CA CYS A 55 12.51 4.81 -11.71
C CYS A 55 12.25 3.35 -11.34
N ALA A 56 11.63 2.61 -12.25
CA ALA A 56 11.19 1.25 -12.01
C ALA A 56 12.01 0.22 -12.78
N ASP A 57 12.20 -0.93 -12.17
CA ASP A 57 12.62 -2.17 -12.79
C ASP A 57 11.52 -3.20 -12.52
N VAL A 58 10.92 -3.74 -13.58
CA VAL A 58 9.76 -4.66 -13.51
C VAL A 58 10.09 -5.93 -14.27
N ASN A 59 9.81 -7.07 -13.64
CA ASN A 59 10.27 -8.36 -14.09
C ASN A 59 9.09 -9.31 -14.32
N ILE A 60 9.28 -10.20 -15.29
CA ILE A 60 8.49 -11.41 -15.45
C ILE A 60 9.44 -12.56 -15.15
N VAL A 61 9.35 -13.10 -13.94
CA VAL A 61 10.22 -14.16 -13.45
C VAL A 61 9.69 -15.54 -13.83
N VAL A 62 8.37 -15.75 -13.75
CA VAL A 62 7.76 -17.02 -14.16
C VAL A 62 7.66 -17.08 -15.68
N GLU A 63 8.38 -18.02 -16.28
CA GLU A 63 8.39 -18.22 -17.74
C GLU A 63 6.97 -18.38 -18.31
N GLY A 64 6.69 -17.68 -19.41
CA GLY A 64 5.39 -17.71 -20.10
C GLY A 64 4.35 -16.73 -19.57
N ARG A 65 4.59 -16.04 -18.45
CA ARG A 65 3.71 -14.94 -17.99
C ARG A 65 3.72 -13.76 -18.95
N LYS A 66 2.58 -13.07 -18.98
CA LYS A 66 2.35 -11.88 -19.81
C LYS A 66 2.45 -10.57 -19.04
N LEU A 67 2.34 -10.63 -17.72
CA LEU A 67 2.35 -9.49 -16.81
C LEU A 67 3.48 -9.66 -15.79
N ASP A 68 3.93 -8.55 -15.24
CA ASP A 68 4.96 -8.53 -14.20
C ASP A 68 4.51 -9.32 -12.97
N ASP A 69 5.45 -10.02 -12.35
CA ASP A 69 5.26 -10.74 -11.09
C ASP A 69 6.26 -10.33 -10.00
N ASP A 70 7.15 -9.40 -10.34
CA ASP A 70 8.17 -8.83 -9.48
C ASP A 70 8.57 -7.43 -9.95
N GLY A 71 8.97 -6.57 -9.01
CA GLY A 71 9.70 -5.36 -9.36
C GLY A 71 10.07 -4.47 -8.17
N ALA A 72 10.95 -3.53 -8.46
CA ALA A 72 11.46 -2.54 -7.54
C ALA A 72 11.40 -1.13 -8.15
N VAL A 73 11.07 -0.14 -7.33
CA VAL A 73 10.85 1.23 -7.76
C VAL A 73 11.59 2.19 -6.83
N LEU A 74 12.48 3.00 -7.39
CA LEU A 74 13.03 4.16 -6.71
C LEU A 74 12.06 5.33 -6.88
N LEU A 75 11.74 6.01 -5.78
CA LEU A 75 10.78 7.09 -5.72
C LEU A 75 11.46 8.41 -5.34
N LYS A 76 10.99 9.52 -5.93
CA LYS A 76 11.26 10.88 -5.46
C LYS A 76 9.95 11.57 -5.08
N PHE A 77 9.89 12.11 -3.88
CA PHE A 77 8.74 12.84 -3.38
C PHE A 77 8.85 14.34 -3.66
N ASN A 78 7.71 15.02 -3.63
CA ASN A 78 7.56 16.45 -3.92
C ASN A 78 8.35 17.41 -3.00
N ASN A 79 8.88 16.92 -1.87
CA ASN A 79 9.75 17.68 -0.97
C ASN A 79 11.24 17.30 -1.08
N GLY A 80 11.61 16.41 -2.00
CA GLY A 80 12.98 15.92 -2.16
C GLY A 80 13.32 14.65 -1.38
N ALA A 81 12.41 14.13 -0.54
CA ALA A 81 12.59 12.82 0.07
C ALA A 81 12.66 11.71 -1.00
N THR A 82 13.32 10.61 -0.67
CA THR A 82 13.47 9.44 -1.54
C THR A 82 12.80 8.22 -0.93
N GLY A 83 12.45 7.26 -1.77
CA GLY A 83 11.84 6.00 -1.32
C GLY A 83 12.26 4.82 -2.17
N VAL A 84 12.06 3.62 -1.61
CA VAL A 84 12.17 2.36 -2.32
C VAL A 84 10.88 1.59 -2.09
N LEU A 85 10.21 1.22 -3.17
CA LEU A 85 9.03 0.35 -3.17
C LEU A 85 9.43 -0.97 -3.82
N MET A 86 9.02 -2.08 -3.22
CA MET A 86 9.17 -3.41 -3.78
C MET A 86 7.83 -4.12 -3.74
N ALA A 87 7.46 -4.76 -4.85
CA ALA A 87 6.23 -5.51 -5.00
C ALA A 87 6.54 -6.82 -5.72
N THR A 88 6.29 -7.95 -5.07
CA THR A 88 6.65 -9.26 -5.61
C THR A 88 5.62 -10.32 -5.23
N GLN A 89 5.18 -11.09 -6.22
CA GLN A 89 4.31 -12.25 -6.06
C GLN A 89 5.11 -13.56 -6.02
N ILE A 90 6.42 -13.51 -6.33
CA ILE A 90 7.32 -14.66 -6.40
C ILE A 90 8.24 -14.82 -5.18
N ALA A 91 8.04 -14.01 -4.13
CA ALA A 91 8.68 -14.19 -2.82
C ALA A 91 8.16 -15.45 -2.11
N THR A 92 8.72 -16.59 -2.48
CA THR A 92 8.31 -17.91 -1.99
C THR A 92 8.46 -18.01 -0.47
N GLY A 93 7.40 -18.49 0.20
CA GLY A 93 7.36 -18.66 1.66
C GLY A 93 6.89 -17.42 2.44
N GLU A 94 6.82 -16.25 1.80
CA GLU A 94 6.22 -15.07 2.40
C GLU A 94 4.69 -15.14 2.32
N GLU A 95 4.03 -14.74 3.42
CA GLU A 95 2.57 -14.62 3.47
C GLU A 95 2.10 -13.24 2.94
N ASN A 96 1.69 -12.31 3.81
CA ASN A 96 1.32 -10.95 3.43
C ASN A 96 2.22 -9.91 4.11
N ASN A 97 3.50 -9.89 3.76
CA ASN A 97 4.55 -9.06 4.37
C ASN A 97 4.53 -7.59 3.90
N VAL A 98 3.37 -6.92 4.00
CA VAL A 98 3.28 -5.47 3.78
C VAL A 98 4.00 -4.77 4.93
N LYS A 99 4.91 -3.86 4.57
CA LYS A 99 5.77 -3.15 5.52
C LYS A 99 6.02 -1.73 5.04
N ILE A 100 5.97 -0.77 5.97
CA ILE A 100 6.36 0.60 5.70
C ILE A 100 7.36 1.08 6.74
N ARG A 101 8.36 1.81 6.26
CA ARG A 101 9.36 2.48 7.10
C ARG A 101 9.51 3.91 6.63
N VAL A 102 9.41 4.84 7.57
CA VAL A 102 9.63 6.27 7.32
C VAL A 102 10.79 6.71 8.17
N TYR A 103 11.78 7.35 7.55
CA TYR A 103 12.99 7.84 8.20
C TYR A 103 13.01 9.36 8.09
N GLY A 104 13.00 10.02 9.24
CA GLY A 104 13.16 11.46 9.36
C GLY A 104 14.44 11.81 10.11
N GLU A 105 14.72 13.11 10.18
CA GLU A 105 15.92 13.64 10.86
C GLU A 105 15.90 13.38 12.37
N THR A 106 14.73 13.23 12.98
CA THR A 106 14.55 13.09 14.44
C THR A 106 14.15 11.68 14.87
N GLY A 107 13.92 10.76 13.94
CA GLY A 107 13.46 9.41 14.27
C GLY A 107 12.92 8.64 13.08
N CYS A 108 12.52 7.40 13.36
CA CYS A 108 12.01 6.47 12.36
C CYS A 108 10.76 5.76 12.87
N LEU A 109 9.79 5.57 11.95
CA LEU A 109 8.60 4.76 12.17
C LEU A 109 8.71 3.47 11.34
N GLU A 110 8.37 2.33 11.92
CA GLU A 110 8.25 1.06 11.21
C GLU A 110 6.97 0.34 11.62
N TRP A 111 6.18 -0.02 10.60
CA TRP A 111 4.96 -0.81 10.75
C TRP A 111 4.98 -1.99 9.78
N LYS A 112 4.43 -3.13 10.22
CA LYS A 112 4.34 -4.35 9.42
C LYS A 112 3.01 -5.06 9.68
N GLN A 113 2.43 -5.64 8.63
CA GLN A 113 1.10 -6.24 8.64
C GLN A 113 0.94 -7.42 9.62
N ASP A 114 1.98 -8.25 9.77
CA ASP A 114 1.98 -9.39 10.71
C ASP A 114 1.91 -8.96 12.19
N GLU A 115 2.27 -7.70 12.48
CA GLU A 115 2.15 -7.06 13.80
C GLU A 115 1.30 -5.78 13.70
N ALA A 116 0.16 -5.85 13.01
CA ALA A 116 -0.65 -4.68 12.65
C ALA A 116 -1.04 -3.73 13.81
N ASN A 117 -1.05 -4.22 15.05
CA ASN A 117 -1.38 -3.45 16.26
C ASN A 117 -0.16 -2.80 16.95
N SER A 118 1.03 -2.91 16.36
CA SER A 118 2.29 -2.37 16.86
C SER A 118 2.91 -1.41 15.86
N LEU A 119 3.37 -0.26 16.35
CA LEU A 119 4.19 0.67 15.60
C LEU A 119 5.53 0.83 16.34
N LEU A 120 6.64 0.51 15.67
CA LEU A 120 7.96 0.77 16.22
C LEU A 120 8.30 2.25 16.01
N VAL A 121 8.69 2.92 17.08
CA VAL A 121 9.17 4.30 17.07
C VAL A 121 10.63 4.31 17.54
N LYS A 122 11.52 4.67 16.62
CA LYS A 122 12.97 4.58 16.80
C LYS A 122 13.57 5.98 16.87
N TRP A 123 14.50 6.16 17.78
CA TRP A 123 15.07 7.47 18.13
C TRP A 123 16.59 7.42 18.00
N PRO A 124 17.27 8.55 17.75
CA PRO A 124 18.72 8.59 17.64
C PRO A 124 19.44 8.34 18.98
N ASP A 125 18.82 8.70 20.09
CA ASP A 125 19.47 8.85 21.41
C ASP A 125 18.72 8.17 22.57
N LYS A 126 17.62 7.45 22.28
CA LYS A 126 16.89 6.67 23.30
C LYS A 126 16.41 5.31 22.77
N PRO A 127 16.04 4.37 23.66
CA PRO A 127 15.57 3.04 23.24
C PRO A 127 14.38 3.10 22.28
N THR A 128 14.25 2.08 21.45
CA THR A 128 13.06 1.91 20.60
C THR A 128 11.81 1.76 21.47
N GLU A 129 10.76 2.51 21.14
CA GLU A 129 9.45 2.43 21.77
C GLU A 129 8.49 1.65 20.87
N ILE A 130 7.52 0.96 21.49
CA ILE A 130 6.45 0.27 20.78
C ILE A 130 5.13 0.95 21.12
N PHE A 131 4.55 1.62 20.14
CA PHE A 131 3.22 2.21 20.27
C PHE A 131 2.17 1.16 19.89
N ARG A 132 1.11 1.06 20.68
CA ARG A 132 0.10 0.00 20.59
C ARG A 132 -1.27 0.60 20.25
N ALA A 133 -2.01 -0.08 19.38
CA ALA A 133 -3.38 0.28 19.05
C ALA A 133 -4.28 0.32 20.30
N GLY A 134 -5.28 1.19 20.29
CA GLY A 134 -6.21 1.41 21.40
C GLY A 134 -5.64 2.14 22.62
N ALA A 135 -4.34 2.44 22.66
CA ALA A 135 -3.74 3.07 23.84
C ALA A 135 -4.12 4.56 23.96
N GLY A 136 -4.13 5.08 25.19
CA GLY A 136 -4.59 6.45 25.47
C GLY A 136 -3.77 7.57 24.81
N TYR A 137 -2.53 7.28 24.42
CA TYR A 137 -1.64 8.23 23.73
C TYR A 137 -1.87 8.31 22.20
N THR A 138 -2.74 7.47 21.63
CA THR A 138 -3.02 7.47 20.19
C THR A 138 -3.82 8.71 19.77
N SER A 139 -3.77 9.11 18.50
CA SER A 139 -4.50 10.29 17.98
C SER A 139 -6.03 10.11 17.98
N SER A 140 -6.80 11.18 17.73
CA SER A 140 -8.26 11.05 17.59
C SER A 140 -8.66 10.13 16.43
N TYR A 141 -7.95 10.20 15.30
CA TYR A 141 -8.11 9.31 14.14
C TYR A 141 -7.90 7.84 14.50
N ALA A 142 -6.78 7.52 15.17
CA ALA A 142 -6.49 6.16 15.59
C ALA A 142 -7.55 5.63 16.57
N ARG A 143 -7.97 6.45 17.55
CA ARG A 143 -9.02 6.07 18.51
C ARG A 143 -10.38 5.88 17.85
N HIS A 144 -10.77 6.74 16.88
CA HIS A 144 -12.03 6.62 16.15
C HIS A 144 -12.14 5.31 15.35
N ASN A 145 -10.99 4.80 14.90
CA ASN A 145 -10.86 3.60 14.09
C ASN A 145 -10.50 2.33 14.90
N THR A 146 -10.32 2.43 16.21
CA THR A 146 -10.11 1.26 17.10
C THR A 146 -11.40 0.92 17.83
N ARG A 147 -11.75 -0.36 17.91
CA ARG A 147 -12.99 -0.88 18.54
C ARG A 147 -12.73 -1.52 19.90
N VAL A 148 -11.51 -2.00 20.15
CA VAL A 148 -11.16 -2.74 21.37
C VAL A 148 -10.05 -2.07 22.18
N PRO A 149 -10.01 -2.27 23.52
CA PRO A 149 -8.92 -1.75 24.34
C PRO A 149 -7.55 -2.37 24.02
N PRO A 150 -6.44 -1.72 24.42
CA PRO A 150 -5.08 -2.24 24.22
C PRO A 150 -4.92 -3.70 24.63
N GLY A 151 -4.25 -4.48 23.79
CA GLY A 151 -3.97 -5.91 24.04
C GLY A 151 -4.99 -6.87 23.44
N HIS A 152 -6.17 -6.39 23.01
CA HIS A 152 -7.10 -7.17 22.20
C HIS A 152 -6.74 -6.96 20.71
N PRO A 153 -6.34 -8.00 19.97
CA PRO A 153 -5.85 -7.83 18.61
C PRO A 153 -7.00 -7.49 17.66
N GLU A 154 -6.82 -6.43 16.86
CA GLU A 154 -7.60 -6.18 15.64
C GLU A 154 -6.81 -6.62 14.41
N GLY A 155 -7.47 -6.76 13.26
CA GLY A 155 -6.78 -7.14 12.04
C GLY A 155 -7.48 -6.67 10.77
N TYR A 156 -7.37 -7.51 9.75
CA TYR A 156 -7.80 -7.19 8.40
C TYR A 156 -9.28 -6.81 8.29
N LEU A 157 -10.15 -7.50 9.02
CA LEU A 157 -11.59 -7.23 8.97
C LEU A 157 -11.95 -5.87 9.59
N GLU A 158 -11.32 -5.52 10.71
CA GLU A 158 -11.49 -4.21 11.35
C GLU A 158 -10.98 -3.07 10.47
N ALA A 159 -9.83 -3.27 9.81
CA ALA A 159 -9.27 -2.30 8.87
C ALA A 159 -10.24 -2.00 7.71
N PHE A 160 -10.80 -3.03 7.07
CA PHE A 160 -11.80 -2.85 6.02
C PHE A 160 -13.09 -2.22 6.55
N ALA A 161 -13.56 -2.66 7.72
CA ALA A 161 -14.75 -2.09 8.34
C ALA A 161 -14.57 -0.59 8.66
N ASN A 162 -13.34 -0.12 8.97
CA ASN A 162 -13.04 1.30 9.13
C ASN A 162 -13.25 2.08 7.83
N LEU A 163 -12.69 1.60 6.72
CA LEU A 163 -12.83 2.26 5.41
C LEU A 163 -14.31 2.43 5.02
N TYR A 164 -15.08 1.35 5.08
CA TYR A 164 -16.50 1.38 4.72
C TYR A 164 -17.34 2.23 5.68
N ARG A 165 -17.05 2.17 6.99
CA ARG A 165 -17.74 2.99 8.00
C ARG A 165 -17.47 4.47 7.77
N ASN A 166 -16.22 4.86 7.55
CA ASN A 166 -15.83 6.25 7.35
C ASN A 166 -16.46 6.83 6.07
N PHE A 167 -16.44 6.06 4.98
CA PHE A 167 -17.16 6.41 3.75
C PHE A 167 -18.68 6.60 4.01
N ALA A 168 -19.33 5.64 4.66
CA ALA A 168 -20.77 5.70 4.91
C ALA A 168 -21.16 6.88 5.83
N LEU A 169 -20.37 7.18 6.86
CA LEU A 169 -20.57 8.34 7.72
C LEU A 169 -20.42 9.64 6.94
N SER A 170 -19.42 9.72 6.06
CA SER A 170 -19.20 10.87 5.19
C SER A 170 -20.35 11.11 4.21
N VAL A 171 -20.89 10.05 3.61
CA VAL A 171 -22.09 10.14 2.75
C VAL A 171 -23.30 10.61 3.54
N LYS A 172 -23.53 10.05 4.74
CA LYS A 172 -24.67 10.42 5.59
C LYS A 172 -24.65 11.90 5.99
N ALA A 173 -23.50 12.43 6.41
CA ALA A 173 -23.38 13.85 6.73
C ALA A 173 -23.73 14.73 5.53
N ARG A 174 -23.16 14.43 4.35
CA ARG A 174 -23.44 15.20 3.13
C ARG A 174 -24.91 15.15 2.72
N LEU A 175 -25.56 13.99 2.82
CA LEU A 175 -27.01 13.85 2.55
C LEU A 175 -27.87 14.64 3.54
N ALA A 176 -27.41 14.83 4.77
CA ALA A 176 -28.07 15.65 5.78
C ALA A 176 -27.76 17.16 5.63
N GLY A 177 -26.93 17.56 4.66
CA GLY A 177 -26.47 18.95 4.52
C GLY A 177 -25.42 19.37 5.56
N GLU A 178 -24.80 18.41 6.24
CA GLU A 178 -23.78 18.62 7.26
C GLU A 178 -22.38 18.40 6.69
N SER A 179 -21.38 19.00 7.34
CA SER A 179 -19.97 18.70 7.06
C SER A 179 -19.55 17.45 7.84
N PRO A 180 -18.93 16.44 7.20
CA PRO A 180 -18.45 15.26 7.91
C PRO A 180 -17.35 15.63 8.91
N ALA A 181 -17.28 14.91 10.03
CA ALA A 181 -16.15 15.02 10.94
C ALA A 181 -14.85 14.63 10.24
N LEU A 182 -13.72 15.20 10.65
CA LEU A 182 -12.43 14.98 10.00
C LEU A 182 -12.01 13.50 10.05
N GLU A 183 -12.26 12.82 11.18
CA GLU A 183 -11.97 11.39 11.34
C GLU A 183 -12.79 10.51 10.39
N TRP A 184 -13.93 10.99 9.89
CA TRP A 184 -14.76 10.25 8.94
C TRP A 184 -14.24 10.35 7.52
N LEU A 185 -13.35 11.28 7.23
CA LEU A 185 -12.72 11.47 5.92
C LEU A 185 -11.46 10.60 5.75
N ASP A 186 -11.09 9.82 6.77
CA ASP A 186 -9.93 8.93 6.76
C ASP A 186 -10.22 7.63 6.01
N PHE A 187 -10.30 7.74 4.68
CA PHE A 187 -10.42 6.66 3.70
C PHE A 187 -9.97 7.15 2.30
N PRO A 188 -9.51 6.25 1.39
CA PRO A 188 -9.06 6.66 0.06
C PRO A 188 -10.18 7.28 -0.79
N GLY A 189 -9.89 8.43 -1.39
CA GLY A 189 -10.78 9.18 -2.28
C GLY A 189 -10.62 8.84 -3.77
N VAL A 190 -11.32 9.62 -4.61
CA VAL A 190 -11.22 9.49 -6.08
C VAL A 190 -9.82 9.88 -6.55
N GLU A 191 -9.25 10.91 -5.94
CA GLU A 191 -7.91 11.41 -6.23
C GLU A 191 -6.85 10.34 -5.96
N ASP A 192 -6.95 9.61 -4.84
CA ASP A 192 -6.07 8.48 -4.53
C ASP A 192 -6.19 7.37 -5.57
N GLY A 193 -7.42 7.08 -6.03
CA GLY A 193 -7.68 6.13 -7.10
C GLY A 193 -7.03 6.54 -8.43
N VAL A 194 -7.16 7.80 -8.84
CA VAL A 194 -6.53 8.34 -10.05
C VAL A 194 -5.00 8.29 -9.94
N ARG A 195 -4.45 8.64 -8.77
CA ARG A 195 -3.00 8.54 -8.53
C ARG A 195 -2.52 7.09 -8.59
N GLY A 196 -3.27 6.14 -8.06
CA GLY A 196 -2.99 4.71 -8.17
C GLY A 196 -2.94 4.24 -9.63
N MET A 197 -3.90 4.67 -10.47
CA MET A 197 -3.89 4.35 -11.90
C MET A 197 -2.70 4.97 -12.63
N ASN A 198 -2.37 6.23 -12.32
CA ASN A 198 -1.18 6.88 -12.88
C ASN A 198 0.10 6.15 -12.45
N PHE A 199 0.21 5.73 -11.19
CA PHE A 199 1.34 4.91 -10.74
C PHE A 199 1.50 3.65 -11.58
N VAL A 200 0.40 2.91 -11.85
CA VAL A 200 0.43 1.71 -12.70
C VAL A 200 0.94 2.01 -14.11
N GLU A 201 0.45 3.08 -14.74
CA GLU A 201 0.91 3.46 -16.08
C GLU A 201 2.39 3.85 -16.09
N LYS A 202 2.82 4.68 -15.13
CA LYS A 202 4.20 5.18 -15.04
C LYS A 202 5.18 4.09 -14.67
N VAL A 203 4.85 3.19 -13.75
CA VAL A 203 5.76 2.12 -13.30
C VAL A 203 6.04 1.13 -14.44
N ILE A 204 5.00 0.75 -15.20
CA ILE A 204 5.17 -0.14 -16.36
C ILE A 204 5.88 0.58 -17.51
N ALA A 205 5.58 1.86 -17.75
CA ALA A 205 6.29 2.65 -18.76
C ALA A 205 7.78 2.81 -18.41
N SER A 206 8.10 3.06 -17.14
CA SER A 206 9.49 3.18 -16.67
C SER A 206 10.23 1.86 -16.79
N GLY A 207 9.62 0.74 -16.41
CA GLY A 207 10.26 -0.58 -16.48
C GLY A 207 10.55 -1.06 -17.92
N LYS A 208 9.85 -0.51 -18.92
CA LYS A 208 10.10 -0.78 -20.35
C LYS A 208 11.04 0.23 -21.01
N SER A 209 11.51 1.24 -20.27
CA SER A 209 12.27 2.36 -20.80
C SER A 209 13.75 2.27 -20.41
N GLU A 210 14.64 2.71 -21.29
CA GLU A 210 16.04 2.96 -20.94
C GLU A 210 16.21 4.30 -20.18
N GLN A 211 15.17 5.15 -20.16
CA GLN A 211 15.17 6.38 -19.37
C GLN A 211 14.94 6.05 -17.89
N LYS A 212 15.87 6.48 -17.03
CA LYS A 212 15.82 6.16 -15.60
C LYS A 212 14.64 6.82 -14.89
N TRP A 213 14.46 8.13 -14.98
CA TRP A 213 13.44 8.84 -14.22
C TRP A 213 12.26 9.27 -15.09
N VAL A 214 11.06 8.83 -14.72
CA VAL A 214 9.78 9.21 -15.32
C VAL A 214 9.05 10.17 -14.38
N GLU A 215 8.52 11.26 -14.91
CA GLU A 215 7.67 12.21 -14.17
C GLU A 215 6.31 11.59 -13.85
N PHE A 216 5.82 11.85 -12.64
CA PHE A 216 4.52 11.38 -12.16
C PHE A 216 3.38 12.24 -12.70
#